data_AF-A0A7U9XES2-F1
#
_entry.id   AF-A0A7U9XES2-F1
#
_cell.length_a   1.000
_cell.length_b   1.000
_cell.length_c   1.000
_cell.angle_alpha   90.00
_cell.angle_beta   90.00
_cell.angle_gamma   90.00
#
_symmetry.space_group_name_H-M   'P 1'
#
loop_
_entity.id
_entity.type
_entity.pdbx_description
1 polymer ?
#
loop_
_entity_poly.entity_id
_entity_poly.type
_entity_poly.pdbx_seq_one_letter_code
_entity_poly.pdbx_strand_id
1 'polypeptide(L)'
;MNKIEVIKVEPLELPKEIVWHFSAMSCVSSMKDFVVYVCDKENKMYVNSSVPQKDIKKFIEVITFPDYWVDDENGGMGHFLEYVYSTYGFPAYMALIDSHKWRLDREEERKAKEKVDAIKPLLDEIAKSEHPAINYNAKLIYEIKPAKKSQYFFAGF
;
A
#
# COMPACT_ATOMS: atom_id res chain seq x y z
N MET A 1 8.11 9.88 3.81
CA MET A 1 7.69 9.13 2.61
C MET A 1 8.65 9.41 1.47
N ASN A 2 9.08 8.36 0.76
CA ASN A 2 9.89 8.53 -0.45
C ASN A 2 9.03 9.14 -1.57
N LYS A 3 9.65 10.01 -2.38
CA LYS A 3 9.01 10.63 -3.53
C LYS A 3 8.62 9.55 -4.54
N ILE A 4 7.37 9.55 -5.00
CA ILE A 4 6.90 8.65 -6.06
C ILE A 4 7.54 9.10 -7.37
N GLU A 5 8.26 8.19 -8.03
CA GLU A 5 8.78 8.39 -9.37
C GLU A 5 7.64 8.19 -10.38
N VAL A 6 7.42 9.17 -11.26
CA VAL A 6 6.38 9.09 -12.30
C VAL A 6 7.02 8.84 -13.64
N ILE A 7 6.60 7.75 -14.29
CA ILE A 7 7.10 7.31 -15.58
C ILE A 7 5.94 7.38 -16.57
N LYS A 8 6.00 8.33 -17.51
CA LYS A 8 5.05 8.40 -18.62
C LYS A 8 5.43 7.38 -19.69
N VAL A 9 4.47 6.59 -20.14
CA VAL A 9 4.68 5.53 -21.13
C VAL A 9 3.52 5.48 -22.11
N GLU A 10 3.83 5.13 -23.35
CA GLU A 10 2.79 4.65 -24.27
C GLU A 10 2.36 3.22 -23.87
N PRO A 11 1.11 2.80 -24.12
CA PRO A 11 0.63 1.46 -23.78
C PRO A 11 1.52 0.30 -24.27
N LEU A 12 2.18 0.48 -25.42
CA LEU A 12 3.04 -0.54 -26.02
C LEU A 12 4.46 -0.59 -25.43
N GLU A 13 4.80 0.35 -24.55
CA GLU A 13 6.11 0.45 -23.89
C GLU A 13 6.08 -0.09 -22.45
N LEU A 14 4.94 -0.66 -22.02
CA LEU A 14 4.81 -1.22 -20.68
C LEU A 14 5.77 -2.41 -20.49
N PRO A 15 6.51 -2.45 -19.37
CA PRO A 15 7.27 -3.61 -18.94
C PRO A 15 6.42 -4.90 -18.95
N LYS A 16 7.02 -6.02 -19.33
CA LYS A 16 6.32 -7.31 -19.49
C LYS A 16 5.64 -7.77 -18.20
N GLU A 17 6.22 -7.45 -17.06
CA GLU A 17 5.71 -7.78 -15.72
C GLU A 17 4.38 -7.05 -15.46
N ILE A 18 4.27 -5.80 -15.92
CA ILE A 18 3.07 -4.97 -15.78
C ILE A 18 1.99 -5.46 -16.75
N VAL A 19 2.36 -5.78 -17.99
CA VAL A 19 1.47 -6.39 -19.01
C VAL A 19 0.86 -7.70 -18.47
N TRP A 20 1.67 -8.55 -17.85
CA TRP A 20 1.19 -9.80 -17.26
C TRP A 20 0.21 -9.56 -16.11
N HIS A 21 0.50 -8.59 -15.23
CA HIS A 21 -0.41 -8.19 -14.16
C HIS A 21 -1.77 -7.70 -14.70
N PHE A 22 -1.76 -6.87 -15.74
CA PHE A 22 -2.99 -6.43 -16.41
C PHE A 22 -3.77 -7.57 -17.06
N SER A 23 -3.08 -8.54 -17.68
CA SER A 23 -3.75 -9.70 -18.29
C SER A 23 -4.45 -10.62 -17.27
N ALA A 24 -4.00 -10.59 -16.00
CA ALA A 24 -4.62 -11.31 -14.91
C ALA A 24 -5.81 -10.55 -14.28
N MET A 25 -5.97 -9.25 -14.58
CA MET A 25 -7.09 -8.44 -14.10
C MET A 25 -8.25 -8.51 -15.10
N SER A 26 -9.36 -9.11 -14.69
CA SER A 26 -10.57 -9.28 -15.51
C SER A 26 -11.27 -7.98 -15.92
N CYS A 27 -10.86 -6.84 -15.37
CA CYS A 27 -11.41 -5.51 -15.64
C CYS A 27 -10.67 -4.70 -16.72
N VAL A 28 -9.58 -5.23 -17.30
CA VAL A 28 -8.84 -4.57 -18.39
C VAL A 28 -9.00 -5.36 -19.68
N SER A 29 -9.88 -4.86 -20.55
CA SER A 29 -10.22 -5.47 -21.84
C SER A 29 -9.12 -5.33 -22.89
N SER A 30 -8.29 -4.29 -22.79
CA SER A 30 -7.19 -4.03 -23.70
C SER A 30 -6.06 -3.24 -23.02
N MET A 31 -4.81 -3.45 -23.44
CA MET A 31 -3.69 -2.61 -23.02
C MET A 31 -3.89 -1.14 -23.43
N LYS A 32 -4.73 -0.87 -24.44
CA LYS A 32 -5.10 0.50 -24.83
C LYS A 32 -5.90 1.23 -23.76
N ASP A 33 -6.55 0.49 -22.86
CA ASP A 33 -7.36 1.02 -21.76
C ASP A 33 -6.50 1.31 -20.51
N PHE A 34 -5.18 1.11 -20.60
CA PHE A 34 -4.24 1.45 -19.54
C PHE A 34 -4.21 2.97 -19.29
N VAL A 35 -4.41 3.36 -18.04
CA VAL A 35 -4.30 4.76 -17.59
C VAL A 35 -3.19 4.92 -16.56
N VAL A 36 -3.21 4.13 -15.50
CA VAL A 36 -2.26 4.22 -14.39
C VAL A 36 -2.01 2.85 -13.76
N TYR A 37 -0.76 2.62 -13.36
CA TYR A 37 -0.33 1.48 -12.56
C TYR A 37 0.68 1.95 -11.52
N VAL A 38 0.52 1.51 -10.28
CA VAL A 38 1.43 1.89 -9.19
C VAL A 38 2.19 0.65 -8.72
N CYS A 39 3.51 0.69 -8.84
CA CYS A 39 4.41 -0.27 -8.23
C CYS A 39 4.85 0.27 -6.86
N ASP A 40 4.07 -0.04 -5.83
CA ASP A 40 4.30 0.52 -4.49
C ASP A 40 5.63 0.12 -3.87
N LYS A 41 6.07 -1.12 -4.10
CA LYS A 41 7.36 -1.62 -3.61
C LYS A 41 8.54 -0.82 -4.16
N GLU A 42 8.45 -0.37 -5.40
CA GLU A 42 9.49 0.42 -6.07
C GLU A 42 9.25 1.93 -5.96
N ASN A 43 8.12 2.37 -5.38
CA ASN A 43 7.67 3.76 -5.42
C ASN A 43 7.61 4.35 -6.83
N LYS A 44 7.15 3.56 -7.80
CA LYS A 44 6.98 4.00 -9.19
C LYS A 44 5.51 4.03 -9.59
N MET A 45 5.11 5.08 -10.29
CA MET A 45 3.80 5.19 -10.92
C MET A 45 3.99 5.31 -12.42
N TYR A 46 3.51 4.31 -13.15
CA TYR A 46 3.45 4.31 -14.60
C TYR A 46 2.13 4.94 -15.01
N VAL A 47 2.18 5.93 -15.89
CA VAL A 47 0.98 6.63 -16.37
C VAL A 47 1.00 6.69 -17.88
N ASN A 48 -0.16 6.46 -18.49
CA ASN A 48 -0.34 6.64 -19.92
C ASN A 48 0.03 8.08 -20.32
N SER A 49 0.79 8.23 -21.40
CA SER A 49 1.26 9.51 -21.93
C SER A 49 0.14 10.54 -22.15
N SER A 50 -1.05 10.06 -22.54
CA SER A 50 -2.26 10.85 -22.79
C SER A 50 -2.84 11.52 -21.55
N VAL A 51 -2.47 11.07 -20.34
CA VAL A 51 -2.97 11.65 -19.10
C VAL A 51 -2.38 13.06 -18.89
N PRO A 52 -3.23 14.08 -18.69
CA PRO A 52 -2.78 15.44 -18.44
C PRO A 52 -1.93 15.55 -17.17
N GLN A 53 -0.89 16.39 -17.21
CA GLN A 53 0.01 16.58 -16.06
C GLN A 53 -0.72 17.05 -14.79
N LYS A 54 -1.81 17.82 -14.95
CA LYS A 54 -2.65 18.26 -13.82
C LYS A 54 -3.27 17.08 -13.06
N ASP A 55 -3.66 16.03 -13.78
CA ASP A 55 -4.37 14.88 -13.20
C ASP A 55 -3.35 13.94 -12.56
N ILE A 56 -2.16 13.80 -13.16
CA ILE A 56 -1.03 13.07 -12.56
C ILE A 56 -0.65 13.63 -11.19
N LYS A 57 -0.61 14.96 -11.03
CA LYS A 57 -0.33 15.57 -9.72
C LYS A 57 -1.38 15.16 -8.69
N LYS A 58 -2.65 15.19 -9.07
CA LYS A 58 -3.75 14.77 -8.20
C LYS A 58 -3.76 13.27 -7.93
N PHE A 59 -3.29 12.42 -8.86
CA PHE A 59 -3.09 10.99 -8.60
C PHE A 59 -2.10 10.78 -7.46
N ILE A 60 -0.99 11.53 -7.45
CA ILE A 60 -0.02 11.49 -6.35
C ILE A 60 -0.68 11.98 -5.06
N GLU A 61 -1.46 13.05 -5.10
CA GLU A 61 -2.19 13.56 -3.91
C GLU A 61 -3.14 12.50 -3.33
N VAL A 62 -3.88 11.76 -4.16
CA VAL A 62 -4.72 10.63 -3.71
C VAL A 62 -3.86 9.55 -3.05
N ILE A 63 -2.82 9.07 -3.75
CA ILE A 63 -1.96 7.99 -3.27
C ILE A 63 -1.27 8.36 -1.94
N THR A 64 -0.95 9.64 -1.77
CA THR A 64 -0.21 10.17 -0.60
C THR A 64 -1.10 10.83 0.44
N PHE A 65 -2.43 10.78 0.26
CA PHE A 65 -3.38 11.32 1.21
C PHE A 65 -3.15 10.67 2.59
N PRO A 66 -3.21 11.43 3.69
CA PRO A 66 -2.64 10.99 4.97
C PRO A 66 -3.54 10.06 5.79
N ASP A 67 -4.75 9.76 5.32
CA ASP A 67 -5.79 9.14 6.15
C ASP A 67 -6.78 8.31 5.31
N TYR A 68 -7.56 7.43 5.94
CA TYR A 68 -8.40 6.44 5.25
C TYR A 68 -9.65 7.03 4.57
N TRP A 69 -10.01 8.27 4.89
CA TRP A 69 -11.17 8.98 4.32
C TRP A 69 -10.83 9.69 3.01
N VAL A 70 -9.93 9.12 2.20
CA VAL A 70 -9.49 9.69 0.91
C VAL A 70 -10.64 9.81 -0.10
N ASP A 71 -11.67 8.98 0.00
CA ASP A 71 -12.83 8.98 -0.88
C ASP A 71 -13.99 9.85 -0.38
N ASP A 72 -13.84 10.49 0.79
CA ASP A 72 -14.83 11.42 1.32
C ASP A 72 -14.91 12.70 0.48
N GLU A 73 -16.13 13.19 0.27
CA GLU A 73 -16.42 14.39 -0.52
C GLU A 73 -16.23 15.69 0.30
N ASN A 74 -16.29 15.63 1.62
CA ASN A 74 -16.30 16.79 2.53
C ASN A 74 -14.92 17.07 3.17
N GLY A 75 -13.86 16.69 2.46
CA GLY A 75 -12.48 17.07 2.80
C GLY A 75 -11.43 16.07 2.29
N GLY A 76 -11.86 14.91 1.81
CA GLY A 76 -11.03 13.98 1.08
C GLY A 76 -10.88 14.39 -0.39
N MET A 77 -10.57 13.41 -1.22
CA MET A 77 -10.42 13.53 -2.66
C MET A 77 -11.61 12.94 -3.43
N GLY A 78 -12.77 12.75 -2.77
CA GLY A 78 -13.96 12.08 -3.32
C GLY A 78 -14.40 12.60 -4.68
N HIS A 79 -14.59 13.92 -4.84
CA HIS A 79 -14.95 14.52 -6.13
C HIS A 79 -13.91 14.29 -7.23
N PHE A 80 -12.63 14.25 -6.88
CA PHE A 80 -11.59 13.95 -7.86
C PHE A 80 -11.58 12.47 -8.23
N LEU A 81 -11.81 11.58 -7.27
CA LEU A 81 -11.95 10.14 -7.52
C LEU A 81 -13.17 9.81 -8.37
N GLU A 82 -14.28 10.53 -8.21
CA GLU A 82 -15.44 10.46 -9.10
C GLU A 82 -15.08 10.91 -10.52
N TYR A 83 -14.31 11.99 -10.68
CA TYR A 83 -13.75 12.41 -11.96
C TYR A 83 -12.86 11.32 -12.58
N VAL A 84 -12.01 10.68 -11.79
CA VAL A 84 -11.14 9.58 -12.26
C VAL A 84 -11.99 8.42 -12.76
N TYR A 85 -12.98 7.99 -11.98
CA TYR A 85 -13.88 6.91 -12.37
C TYR A 85 -14.61 7.24 -13.69
N SER A 86 -15.14 8.45 -13.79
CA SER A 86 -15.92 8.89 -14.96
C SER A 86 -15.08 9.10 -16.21
N THR A 87 -13.83 9.53 -16.06
CA THR A 87 -12.95 9.92 -17.18
C THR A 87 -12.03 8.78 -17.63
N TYR A 88 -11.50 8.03 -16.67
CA TYR A 88 -10.47 7.00 -16.86
C TYR A 88 -10.94 5.59 -16.55
N GLY A 89 -12.14 5.45 -15.98
CA GLY A 89 -12.75 4.17 -15.67
C GLY A 89 -12.34 3.58 -14.33
N PHE A 90 -13.04 2.51 -13.98
CA PHE A 90 -12.85 1.76 -12.74
C PHE A 90 -11.41 1.27 -12.50
N PRO A 91 -10.65 0.77 -13.50
CA PRO A 91 -9.28 0.30 -13.26
C PRO A 91 -8.34 1.41 -12.74
N ALA A 92 -8.47 2.64 -13.26
CA ALA A 92 -7.69 3.78 -12.81
C ALA A 92 -8.06 4.17 -11.37
N TYR A 93 -9.37 4.22 -11.08
CA TYR A 93 -9.86 4.47 -9.73
C TYR A 93 -9.30 3.46 -8.72
N MET A 94 -9.40 2.17 -9.02
CA MET A 94 -8.93 1.10 -8.12
C MET A 94 -7.42 1.15 -7.90
N ALA A 95 -6.64 1.37 -8.95
CA ALA A 95 -5.18 1.45 -8.83
C ALA A 95 -4.73 2.56 -7.85
N LEU A 96 -5.43 3.70 -7.83
CA LEU A 96 -5.12 4.79 -6.89
C LEU A 96 -5.53 4.45 -5.45
N ILE A 97 -6.73 3.89 -5.26
CA ILE A 97 -7.25 3.52 -3.93
C ILE A 97 -6.43 2.40 -3.31
N ASP A 98 -6.09 1.36 -4.07
CA ASP A 98 -5.32 0.22 -3.58
C ASP A 98 -3.90 0.64 -3.17
N SER A 99 -3.27 1.51 -3.96
CA SER A 99 -1.96 2.07 -3.63
C SER A 99 -2.00 2.95 -2.38
N HIS A 100 -3.03 3.80 -2.24
CA HIS A 100 -3.24 4.60 -1.05
C HIS A 100 -3.38 3.71 0.21
N LYS A 101 -4.27 2.71 0.17
CA LYS A 101 -4.47 1.77 1.29
C LYS A 101 -3.19 1.02 1.65
N TRP A 102 -2.48 0.51 0.65
CA TRP A 102 -1.20 -0.18 0.87
C TRP A 102 -0.20 0.70 1.64
N ARG A 103 -0.14 1.99 1.32
CA ARG A 103 0.77 2.93 1.98
C ARG A 103 0.37 3.23 3.41
N LEU A 104 -0.92 3.42 3.67
CA LEU A 104 -1.42 3.61 5.03
C LEU A 104 -1.14 2.39 5.89
N ASP A 105 -1.49 1.19 5.41
CA ASP A 105 -1.28 -0.05 6.15
C ASP A 105 0.21 -0.24 6.50
N ARG A 106 1.11 0.08 5.57
CA ARG A 106 2.57 0.04 5.82
C ARG A 106 3.03 1.05 6.87
N GLU A 107 2.46 2.24 6.86
CA GLU A 107 2.78 3.27 7.83
C GLU A 107 2.24 2.92 9.22
N GLU A 108 1.05 2.32 9.29
CA GLU A 108 0.49 1.78 10.53
C GLU A 108 1.31 0.62 11.07
N GLU A 109 1.68 -0.35 10.22
CA GLU A 109 2.57 -1.46 10.57
C GLU A 109 3.90 -0.93 11.14
N ARG A 110 4.47 0.11 10.51
CA ARG A 110 5.72 0.75 10.97
C ARG A 110 5.53 1.38 12.35
N LYS A 111 4.49 2.19 12.54
CA LYS A 111 4.18 2.83 13.84
C LYS A 111 3.90 1.80 14.93
N ALA A 112 3.17 0.73 14.61
CA ALA A 112 2.88 -0.35 15.55
C ALA A 112 4.18 -1.06 15.97
N LYS A 113 5.06 -1.37 15.02
CA LYS A 113 6.36 -1.99 15.31
C LYS A 113 7.23 -1.08 16.18
N GLU A 114 7.29 0.21 15.90
CA GLU A 114 8.05 1.18 16.71
C GLU A 114 7.55 1.25 18.15
N LYS A 115 6.22 1.23 18.36
CA LYS A 115 5.64 1.17 19.70
C LYS A 115 5.98 -0.13 20.43
N VAL A 116 5.95 -1.27 19.73
CA VAL A 116 6.36 -2.57 20.30
C VAL A 116 7.84 -2.54 20.69
N ASP A 117 8.71 -2.05 19.81
CA ASP A 117 10.15 -1.96 20.07
C ASP A 117 10.47 -1.01 21.23
N ALA A 118 9.70 0.07 21.42
CA ALA A 118 9.84 0.98 22.55
C ALA A 118 9.42 0.37 23.91
N ILE A 119 8.40 -0.51 23.91
CA ILE A 119 7.87 -1.12 25.13
C ILE A 119 8.61 -2.43 25.49
N LYS A 120 9.26 -3.07 24.51
CA LYS A 120 9.97 -4.34 24.70
C LYS A 120 10.96 -4.35 25.87
N PRO A 121 11.79 -3.30 26.13
CA PRO A 121 12.68 -3.30 27.29
C PRO A 121 11.95 -3.36 28.63
N LEU A 122 10.80 -2.69 28.74
CA LEU A 122 9.97 -2.72 29.95
C LEU A 122 9.37 -4.11 30.18
N LEU A 123 8.93 -4.78 29.10
CA LEU A 123 8.44 -6.16 29.18
C LEU A 123 9.55 -7.13 29.60
N ASP A 124 10.76 -6.96 29.08
CA ASP A 124 11.93 -7.78 29.44
C ASP A 124 12.34 -7.57 30.92
N GLU A 125 12.19 -6.36 31.45
CA GLU A 125 12.45 -6.04 32.86
C GLU A 125 11.40 -6.66 33.78
N ILE A 126 10.11 -6.52 33.45
CA ILE A 126 9.02 -7.13 34.23
C ILE A 126 9.14 -8.66 34.23
N ALA A 127 9.47 -9.27 33.09
CA ALA A 127 9.65 -10.73 32.97
C ALA A 127 10.83 -11.27 33.79
N LYS A 128 11.83 -10.45 34.10
CA LYS A 128 12.99 -10.81 34.94
C LYS A 128 12.77 -10.54 36.43
N SER A 129 11.71 -9.81 36.81
CA SER A 129 11.42 -9.52 38.20
C SER A 129 10.88 -10.76 38.94
N GLU A 130 11.38 -11.00 40.17
CA GLU A 130 10.96 -12.14 41.01
C GLU A 130 9.50 -12.04 41.51
N HIS A 131 8.90 -10.85 41.39
CA HIS A 131 7.51 -10.57 41.72
C HIS A 131 6.85 -9.80 40.56
N PRO A 132 6.32 -10.49 39.53
CA PRO A 132 5.68 -9.81 38.41
C PRO A 132 4.46 -9.03 38.89
N ALA A 133 4.47 -7.71 38.73
CA ALA A 133 3.39 -6.80 39.14
C ALA A 133 2.07 -7.08 38.38
N ILE A 134 2.12 -7.83 37.29
CA ILE A 134 0.97 -8.21 36.44
C ILE A 134 1.09 -9.71 36.15
N ASN A 135 0.06 -10.47 36.53
CA ASN A 135 -0.05 -11.88 36.16
C ASN A 135 -0.36 -11.98 34.66
N TYR A 136 0.67 -12.07 33.82
CA TYR A 136 0.49 -12.27 32.39
C TYR A 136 -0.15 -13.63 32.13
N ASN A 137 -1.40 -13.61 31.68
CA ASN A 137 -2.04 -14.78 31.08
C ASN A 137 -1.19 -15.25 29.88
N ALA A 138 -0.96 -16.56 29.79
CA ALA A 138 -0.13 -17.21 28.76
C ALA A 138 -0.44 -16.78 27.31
N LYS A 139 -1.69 -16.38 27.03
CA LYS A 139 -2.15 -15.85 25.74
C LYS A 139 -1.48 -14.50 25.38
N LEU A 140 -1.27 -13.61 26.36
CA LEU A 140 -0.58 -12.33 26.12
C LEU A 140 0.90 -12.56 25.77
N ILE A 141 1.54 -13.52 26.45
CA ILE A 141 2.92 -13.94 26.15
C ILE A 141 3.02 -14.55 24.74
N TYR A 142 2.00 -15.30 24.31
CA TYR A 142 1.93 -15.86 22.97
C TYR A 142 1.78 -14.78 21.88
N GLU A 143 0.95 -13.76 22.11
CA GLU A 143 0.74 -12.65 21.17
C GLU A 143 1.93 -11.68 21.08
N ILE A 144 2.71 -11.53 22.16
CA ILE A 144 3.92 -10.67 22.19
C ILE A 144 5.12 -11.38 21.55
N LYS A 145 5.17 -12.72 21.54
CA LYS A 145 6.24 -13.44 20.83
C LYS A 145 6.08 -13.16 19.33
N PRO A 146 7.11 -12.61 18.64
CA PRO A 146 7.04 -12.46 17.21
C PRO A 146 6.77 -13.84 16.61
N ALA A 147 5.70 -13.96 15.83
CA ALA A 147 5.46 -15.12 14.99
C ALA A 147 6.75 -15.32 14.18
N LYS A 148 7.57 -16.30 14.57
CA LYS A 148 8.71 -16.74 13.76
C LYS A 148 8.10 -17.05 12.41
N LYS A 149 8.33 -16.21 11.41
CA LYS A 149 8.07 -16.55 10.01
C LYS A 149 8.79 -17.89 9.81
N SER A 150 8.02 -18.95 9.66
CA SER A 150 8.52 -20.22 9.19
C SER A 150 9.09 -19.95 7.80
N GLN A 151 10.41 -19.80 7.71
CA GLN A 151 11.14 -20.05 6.47
C GLN A 151 10.97 -21.55 6.18
N TYR A 152 9.86 -21.92 5.56
CA TYR A 152 9.86 -23.12 4.75
C TYR A 152 10.64 -22.78 3.49
N PHE A 153 11.91 -23.14 3.52
CA PHE A 153 12.70 -23.42 2.32
C PHE A 153 11.88 -24.35 1.43
N PHE A 154 11.49 -23.88 0.24
CA PHE A 154 11.29 -24.79 -0.88
C PHE A 154 12.66 -25.33 -1.27
N ALA A 155 13.00 -26.48 -0.72
CA ALA A 155 14.01 -27.37 -1.27
C ALA A 155 13.27 -28.61 -1.78
N GLY A 156 13.17 -28.73 -3.10
CA GLY A 156 12.55 -29.87 -3.76
C GLY A 156 12.31 -29.56 -5.21
N PHE A 157 13.15 -30.18 -6.05
CA PHE A 157 13.08 -30.20 -7.52
C PHE A 157 11.74 -30.71 -8.05
#